data_AF-A0A8S1MPQ3-F1
#
_entry.id   AF-A0A8S1MPQ3-F1
#
_cell.length_a   1.000
_cell.length_b   1.000
_cell.length_c   1.000
_cell.angle_alpha   90.00
_cell.angle_beta   90.00
_cell.angle_gamma   90.00
#
_symmetry.space_group_name_H-M   'P 1'
#
loop_
_entity.id
_entity.type
_entity.pdbx_description
1 polymer ?
#
loop_
_entity_poly.entity_id
_entity_poly.type
_entity_poly.pdbx_seq_one_letter_code
_entity_poly.pdbx_strand_id
1 'polypeptide(L)'
;MDSPSIIVLNTDMPRGPQLSPKSSYIRYVKDCSSSYIQQESERNQDEILSQNISESHKEMNLAYMTSFRSTTKKLEPLKFTQIAKQNKIIEKFKNNLLQFSYIMPQKFKAKLLSIENYLQKDKLKKALTQNRSKNQNNIISPSNIYLFYWEIFNILLLFISLWICALVVSFPNSKEISFQSFGCLFITTNIIEIIISINKEIYIEGQIINTRSDILLNYFAKSSHLDVCSIMIWSMISFSAIEQNSFIQIFAILLLIIIFARIFRVYDYIVEQLYQKGFGGYAFDLLTLVISIYFFAHIMACLWLMVGLNSNGERMNWIRDNDLENESIWTQYNNAFYWATMTMVTVGYGDITPKNNYEMAFANVAMFFSSCVFAYSMNAIGILLKGFNDVKQNYKQQILNYYKKISHNNELIYEIQQC
;
A
#
# COMPACT_ATOMS: atom_id res chain seq x y z
N MET A 1 1.21 -79.77 11.55
CA MET A 1 1.34 -80.03 10.10
C MET A 1 1.05 -78.73 9.39
N ASP A 2 2.04 -78.35 8.58
CA ASP A 2 2.01 -77.44 7.43
C ASP A 2 1.86 -75.92 7.63
N SER A 3 2.99 -75.24 7.41
CA SER A 3 3.12 -73.91 6.79
C SER A 3 3.16 -74.05 5.25
N PRO A 4 3.25 -72.99 4.41
CA PRO A 4 2.74 -71.61 4.45
C PRO A 4 2.05 -71.18 3.11
N SER A 5 1.42 -70.01 3.04
CA SER A 5 1.21 -69.31 1.75
C SER A 5 1.01 -67.78 1.89
N ILE A 6 1.82 -67.03 1.14
CA ILE A 6 1.89 -65.57 0.99
C ILE A 6 0.92 -65.11 -0.11
N ILE A 7 0.07 -64.08 0.09
CA ILE A 7 -0.45 -63.23 -0.99
C ILE A 7 -0.66 -61.76 -0.52
N VAL A 8 0.20 -60.88 -1.06
CA VAL A 8 -0.01 -59.53 -1.64
C VAL A 8 -1.20 -58.67 -1.16
N LEU A 9 -0.89 -57.53 -0.51
CA LEU A 9 -1.83 -56.43 -0.28
C LEU A 9 -1.77 -55.40 -1.42
N ASN A 10 -2.92 -55.23 -2.07
CA ASN A 10 -3.20 -54.25 -3.12
C ASN A 10 -3.56 -52.90 -2.48
N THR A 11 -2.86 -51.81 -2.83
CA THR A 11 -3.23 -50.45 -2.40
C THR A 11 -3.48 -49.56 -3.61
N ASP A 12 -4.72 -49.60 -4.10
CA ASP A 12 -5.24 -48.61 -5.04
C ASP A 12 -5.48 -47.28 -4.31
N MET A 13 -4.77 -46.21 -4.72
CA MET A 13 -5.12 -44.83 -4.39
C MET A 13 -5.70 -44.12 -5.62
N PRO A 14 -6.71 -43.24 -5.47
CA PRO A 14 -7.41 -42.60 -6.58
C PRO A 14 -6.53 -41.56 -7.31
N ARG A 15 -6.60 -41.60 -8.65
CA ARG A 15 -5.88 -40.69 -9.56
C ARG A 15 -6.58 -39.33 -9.65
N GLY A 16 -5.86 -38.26 -9.35
CA GLY A 16 -6.23 -36.88 -9.71
C GLY A 16 -6.08 -36.61 -11.23
N PRO A 17 -6.56 -35.47 -11.73
CA PRO A 17 -6.73 -35.24 -13.16
C PRO A 17 -5.40 -35.08 -13.91
N GLN A 18 -5.26 -35.82 -15.01
CA GLN A 18 -4.11 -35.75 -15.93
C GLN A 18 -4.31 -34.62 -16.94
N LEU A 19 -3.36 -33.68 -16.99
CA LEU A 19 -3.24 -32.69 -18.06
C LEU A 19 -2.29 -33.23 -19.14
N SER A 20 -2.80 -33.37 -20.37
CA SER A 20 -2.04 -33.80 -21.56
C SER A 20 -1.03 -32.73 -22.03
N PRO A 21 0.19 -33.08 -22.46
CA PRO A 21 1.11 -32.13 -23.07
C PRO A 21 0.77 -31.87 -24.55
N LYS A 22 0.64 -30.60 -24.94
CA LYS A 22 0.49 -30.13 -26.33
C LYS A 22 1.77 -30.35 -27.15
N SER A 23 1.58 -30.58 -28.45
CA SER A 23 2.51 -31.13 -29.45
C SER A 23 3.61 -30.21 -30.00
N SER A 24 4.17 -29.27 -29.24
CA SER A 24 5.17 -28.32 -29.76
C SER A 24 6.64 -28.72 -29.55
N TYR A 25 6.94 -29.83 -28.88
CA TYR A 25 8.31 -30.18 -28.48
C TYR A 25 9.11 -31.06 -29.46
N ILE A 26 8.51 -31.59 -30.53
CA ILE A 26 9.17 -32.61 -31.37
C ILE A 26 10.03 -32.00 -32.51
N ARG A 27 9.96 -30.69 -32.77
CA ARG A 27 10.67 -30.09 -33.92
C ARG A 27 12.09 -29.59 -33.65
N TYR A 28 12.58 -29.59 -32.42
CA TYR A 28 13.84 -28.91 -32.06
C TYR A 28 15.09 -29.82 -32.00
N VAL A 29 14.97 -31.12 -32.26
CA VAL A 29 16.07 -32.08 -32.01
C VAL A 29 16.85 -32.48 -33.28
N LYS A 30 16.47 -32.01 -34.48
CA LYS A 30 17.08 -32.49 -35.74
C LYS A 30 18.29 -31.70 -36.26
N ASP A 31 18.65 -30.55 -35.69
CA ASP A 31 19.69 -29.67 -36.26
C ASP A 31 21.06 -29.70 -35.54
N CYS A 32 21.30 -30.66 -34.63
CA CYS A 32 22.52 -30.67 -33.80
C CYS A 32 23.71 -31.50 -34.36
N SER A 33 23.69 -31.93 -35.63
CA SER A 33 24.76 -32.80 -36.17
C SER A 33 25.74 -32.13 -37.14
N SER A 34 25.67 -30.81 -37.38
CA SER A 34 26.59 -30.13 -38.31
C SER A 34 27.63 -29.20 -37.66
N SER A 35 27.65 -29.07 -36.33
CA SER A 35 28.52 -28.11 -35.61
C SER A 35 29.90 -28.65 -35.22
N TYR A 36 30.22 -29.92 -35.52
CA TYR A 36 31.46 -30.56 -35.07
C TYR A 36 32.71 -30.25 -35.91
N ILE A 37 32.56 -29.67 -37.11
CA ILE A 37 33.69 -29.43 -38.03
C ILE A 37 34.22 -27.97 -37.95
N GLN A 38 33.53 -27.08 -37.23
CA GLN A 38 33.88 -25.65 -37.17
C GLN A 38 34.74 -25.26 -35.94
N GLN A 39 35.05 -26.22 -35.05
CA GLN A 39 35.74 -25.99 -33.77
C GLN A 39 37.27 -26.04 -33.82
N GLU A 40 37.86 -26.36 -34.97
CA GLU A 40 39.33 -26.50 -35.11
C GLU A 40 40.00 -25.26 -35.71
N SER A 41 39.26 -24.39 -36.40
CA SER A 41 39.77 -23.11 -36.93
C SER A 41 39.72 -21.95 -35.92
N GLU A 42 38.89 -22.02 -34.89
CA GLU A 42 38.76 -20.96 -33.86
C GLU A 42 39.90 -20.99 -32.82
N ARG A 43 40.55 -22.15 -32.63
CA ARG A 43 41.61 -22.33 -31.61
C ARG A 43 42.89 -21.53 -31.89
N ASN A 44 43.17 -21.21 -33.15
CA ASN A 44 44.36 -20.42 -33.54
C ASN A 44 44.12 -18.89 -33.51
N GLN A 45 42.87 -18.43 -33.44
CA GLN A 45 42.54 -16.99 -33.28
C GLN A 45 42.55 -16.56 -31.81
N ASP A 46 42.33 -17.48 -30.87
CA ASP A 46 42.31 -17.19 -29.43
C ASP A 46 43.71 -16.93 -28.83
N GLU A 47 44.77 -17.53 -29.38
CA GLU A 47 46.15 -17.29 -28.90
C GLU A 47 46.64 -15.86 -29.19
N ILE A 48 46.28 -15.31 -30.35
CA ILE A 48 46.63 -13.93 -30.74
C ILE A 48 45.80 -12.90 -29.95
N LEU A 49 44.56 -13.24 -29.57
CA LEU A 49 43.70 -12.37 -28.75
C LEU A 49 44.21 -12.28 -27.29
N SER A 50 44.81 -13.35 -26.78
CA SER A 50 45.27 -13.42 -25.38
C SER A 50 46.46 -12.50 -25.06
N GLN A 51 47.34 -12.23 -26.04
CA GLN A 51 48.48 -11.32 -25.86
C GLN A 51 48.05 -9.84 -25.83
N ASN A 52 47.09 -9.44 -26.66
CA ASN A 52 46.58 -8.06 -26.69
C ASN A 52 45.75 -7.68 -25.44
N ILE A 53 45.16 -8.67 -24.76
CA ILE A 53 44.38 -8.46 -23.53
C ILE A 53 45.31 -8.19 -22.31
N SER A 54 46.54 -8.69 -22.32
CA SER A 54 47.50 -8.49 -21.22
C SER A 54 48.00 -7.04 -21.12
N GLU A 55 48.19 -6.36 -22.25
CA GLU A 55 48.64 -4.95 -22.26
C GLU A 55 47.51 -3.97 -21.90
N SER A 56 46.28 -4.23 -22.37
CA SER A 56 45.11 -3.40 -22.01
C SER A 56 44.75 -3.49 -20.52
N HIS A 57 45.06 -4.61 -19.86
CA HIS A 57 44.82 -4.79 -18.43
C HIS A 57 45.79 -3.99 -17.53
N LYS A 58 47.00 -3.65 -18.01
CA LYS A 58 47.96 -2.85 -17.24
C LYS A 58 47.60 -1.36 -17.21
N GLU A 59 47.14 -0.80 -18.33
CA GLU A 59 46.71 0.60 -18.40
C GLU A 59 45.39 0.86 -17.66
N MET A 60 44.45 -0.09 -17.73
CA MET A 60 43.14 0.01 -17.05
C MET A 60 43.28 -0.01 -15.51
N ASN A 61 44.26 -0.74 -14.97
CA ASN A 61 44.49 -0.80 -13.52
C ASN A 61 45.10 0.50 -12.94
N LEU A 62 45.89 1.24 -13.73
CA LEU A 62 46.48 2.52 -13.30
C LEU A 62 45.43 3.64 -13.27
N ALA A 63 44.48 3.64 -14.20
CA ALA A 63 43.30 4.52 -14.20
C ALA A 63 42.31 4.17 -13.06
N TYR A 64 42.16 2.87 -12.74
CA TYR A 64 41.36 2.41 -11.60
C TYR A 64 41.91 2.93 -10.26
N MET A 65 43.23 2.83 -10.06
CA MET A 65 43.90 3.27 -8.83
C MET A 65 43.83 4.79 -8.60
N THR A 66 43.89 5.59 -9.67
CA THR A 66 43.83 7.05 -9.59
C THR A 66 42.41 7.57 -9.36
N SER A 67 41.37 6.92 -9.91
CA SER A 67 39.96 7.26 -9.62
C SER A 67 39.52 6.80 -8.21
N PHE A 68 40.05 5.69 -7.71
CA PHE A 68 39.72 5.19 -6.37
C PHE A 68 40.23 6.12 -5.26
N ARG A 69 41.39 6.76 -5.47
CA ARG A 69 42.01 7.66 -4.49
C ARG A 69 41.33 9.02 -4.34
N SER A 70 40.56 9.46 -5.35
CA SER A 70 39.77 10.71 -5.28
C SER A 70 38.37 10.49 -4.69
N THR A 71 37.84 9.27 -4.79
CA THR A 71 36.46 8.94 -4.35
C THR A 71 36.36 8.70 -2.84
N THR A 72 37.45 8.33 -2.16
CA THR A 72 37.44 8.00 -0.72
C THR A 72 37.46 9.22 0.22
N LYS A 73 37.70 10.44 -0.28
CA LYS A 73 37.76 11.66 0.56
C LYS A 73 36.40 12.29 0.91
N LYS A 74 35.26 11.76 0.43
CA LYS A 74 33.93 12.40 0.60
C LYS A 74 32.79 11.48 1.06
N LEU A 75 33.06 10.31 1.64
CA LEU A 75 32.03 9.49 2.28
C LEU A 75 31.94 9.77 3.79
N GLU A 76 30.80 10.30 4.22
CA GLU A 76 30.46 10.47 5.64
C GLU A 76 30.57 9.13 6.42
N PRO A 77 31.15 9.13 7.63
CA PRO A 77 31.57 7.92 8.34
C PRO A 77 30.43 7.03 8.87
N LEU A 78 29.16 7.49 8.84
CA LEU A 78 28.02 6.79 9.44
C LEU A 78 27.38 5.71 8.55
N LYS A 79 27.48 5.79 7.22
CA LYS A 79 26.94 4.76 6.29
C LYS A 79 27.94 3.63 6.00
N PHE A 80 29.24 3.89 6.15
CA PHE A 80 30.29 2.91 5.90
C PHE A 80 30.25 1.75 6.90
N THR A 81 29.92 2.02 8.16
CA THR A 81 29.88 1.00 9.23
C THR A 81 28.70 0.03 9.07
N GLN A 82 27.55 0.49 8.56
CA GLN A 82 26.41 -0.38 8.23
C GLN A 82 26.69 -1.28 7.02
N ILE A 83 27.26 -0.73 5.95
CA ILE A 83 27.63 -1.51 4.75
C ILE A 83 28.75 -2.51 5.07
N ALA A 84 29.74 -2.11 5.87
CA ALA A 84 30.80 -3.00 6.33
C ALA A 84 30.27 -4.15 7.22
N LYS A 85 29.28 -3.90 8.09
CA LYS A 85 28.61 -4.94 8.88
C LYS A 85 27.87 -5.95 8.00
N GLN A 86 27.17 -5.47 6.97
CA GLN A 86 26.42 -6.31 6.03
C GLN A 86 27.37 -7.20 5.20
N ASN A 87 28.49 -6.63 4.71
CA ASN A 87 29.50 -7.38 3.98
C ASN A 87 30.21 -8.42 4.86
N LYS A 88 30.43 -8.15 6.15
CA LYS A 88 31.02 -9.10 7.10
C LYS A 88 30.10 -10.30 7.38
N ILE A 89 28.78 -10.09 7.42
CA ILE A 89 27.80 -11.17 7.57
C ILE A 89 27.75 -12.04 6.30
N ILE A 90 27.80 -11.41 5.12
CA ILE A 90 27.85 -12.12 3.84
C ILE A 90 29.15 -12.91 3.73
N GLU A 91 30.30 -12.36 4.13
CA GLU A 91 31.57 -13.10 4.17
C GLU A 91 31.56 -14.24 5.19
N LYS A 92 30.98 -14.03 6.38
CA LYS A 92 30.84 -15.08 7.40
C LYS A 92 29.92 -16.21 6.91
N PHE A 93 28.85 -15.88 6.21
CA PHE A 93 27.96 -16.84 5.56
C PHE A 93 28.67 -17.60 4.43
N LYS A 94 29.43 -16.90 3.56
CA LYS A 94 30.27 -17.52 2.52
C LYS A 94 31.28 -18.50 3.11
N ASN A 95 31.99 -18.09 4.16
CA ASN A 95 32.98 -18.92 4.82
C ASN A 95 32.34 -20.15 5.47
N ASN A 96 31.18 -20.00 6.11
CA ASN A 96 30.42 -21.13 6.66
C ASN A 96 29.90 -22.08 5.56
N LEU A 97 29.46 -21.55 4.42
CA LEU A 97 28.93 -22.35 3.31
C LEU A 97 30.05 -23.10 2.57
N LEU A 98 31.23 -22.49 2.46
CA LEU A 98 32.43 -23.10 1.90
C LEU A 98 33.14 -24.06 2.88
N GLN A 99 32.96 -23.89 4.20
CA GLN A 99 33.47 -24.82 5.21
C GLN A 99 32.82 -26.21 5.11
N PHE A 100 31.59 -26.30 4.58
CA PHE A 100 30.91 -27.56 4.27
C PHE A 100 31.10 -28.03 2.81
N SER A 101 32.01 -27.42 2.03
CA SER A 101 32.16 -27.70 0.59
C SER A 101 32.94 -28.97 0.24
N TYR A 102 33.41 -29.76 1.21
CA TYR A 102 34.17 -30.99 0.96
C TYR A 102 33.37 -32.09 0.23
N ILE A 103 32.03 -31.94 0.14
CA ILE A 103 31.11 -32.87 -0.53
C ILE A 103 30.64 -32.30 -1.90
N MET A 104 31.12 -31.12 -2.31
CA MET A 104 30.56 -30.40 -3.46
C MET A 104 31.30 -30.71 -4.78
N PRO A 105 30.61 -31.19 -5.84
CA PRO A 105 31.23 -31.43 -7.14
C PRO A 105 31.85 -30.15 -7.73
N GLN A 106 33.07 -30.24 -8.29
CA GLN A 106 33.80 -29.07 -8.84
C GLN A 106 33.00 -28.27 -9.88
N LYS A 107 32.17 -28.94 -10.69
CA LYS A 107 31.26 -28.30 -11.65
C LYS A 107 30.23 -27.38 -10.98
N PHE A 108 29.75 -27.75 -9.80
CA PHE A 108 28.76 -26.96 -9.05
C PHE A 108 29.42 -25.71 -8.42
N LYS A 109 30.65 -25.84 -7.92
CA LYS A 109 31.45 -24.72 -7.40
C LYS A 109 31.75 -23.67 -8.49
N ALA A 110 32.13 -24.12 -9.68
CA ALA A 110 32.33 -23.25 -10.84
C ALA A 110 31.03 -22.54 -11.27
N LYS A 111 29.90 -23.25 -11.24
CA LYS A 111 28.57 -22.67 -11.54
C LYS A 111 28.15 -21.64 -10.48
N LEU A 112 28.40 -21.89 -9.20
CA LEU A 112 28.15 -20.94 -8.10
C LEU A 112 28.97 -19.66 -8.24
N LEU A 113 30.26 -19.79 -8.56
CA LEU A 113 31.15 -18.66 -8.83
C LEU A 113 30.72 -17.87 -10.07
N SER A 114 30.24 -18.55 -11.12
CA SER A 114 29.69 -17.86 -12.30
C SER A 114 28.39 -17.09 -11.98
N ILE A 115 27.53 -17.62 -11.12
CA ILE A 115 26.31 -16.95 -10.65
C ILE A 115 26.69 -15.74 -9.80
N GLU A 116 27.69 -15.86 -8.93
CA GLU A 116 28.19 -14.73 -8.14
C GLU A 116 28.78 -13.62 -9.02
N ASN A 117 29.63 -13.97 -9.99
CA ASN A 117 30.20 -13.01 -10.93
C ASN A 117 29.11 -12.33 -11.77
N TYR A 118 28.05 -13.06 -12.14
CA TYR A 118 26.89 -12.51 -12.82
C TYR A 118 26.12 -11.53 -11.90
N LEU A 119 25.86 -11.91 -10.65
CA LEU A 119 25.18 -11.06 -9.66
C LEU A 119 26.01 -9.82 -9.29
N GLN A 120 27.34 -9.92 -9.23
CA GLN A 120 28.23 -8.78 -9.02
C GLN A 120 28.26 -7.85 -10.24
N LYS A 121 28.36 -8.40 -11.46
CA LYS A 121 28.25 -7.61 -12.69
C LYS A 121 26.89 -6.92 -12.80
N ASP A 122 25.81 -7.58 -12.40
CA ASP A 122 24.46 -7.01 -12.44
C ASP A 122 24.27 -5.93 -11.36
N LYS A 123 24.81 -6.13 -10.14
CA LYS A 123 24.88 -5.09 -9.10
C LYS A 123 25.73 -3.90 -9.52
N LEU A 124 26.87 -4.13 -10.18
CA LEU A 124 27.74 -3.07 -10.70
C LEU A 124 27.06 -2.33 -11.85
N LYS A 125 26.36 -3.04 -12.74
CA LYS A 125 25.57 -2.46 -13.83
C LYS A 125 24.42 -1.61 -13.28
N LYS A 126 23.72 -2.08 -12.23
CA LYS A 126 22.69 -1.33 -11.49
C LYS A 126 23.26 -0.11 -10.76
N ALA A 127 24.46 -0.22 -10.18
CA ALA A 127 25.15 0.90 -9.54
C ALA A 127 25.64 1.94 -10.58
N LEU A 128 26.07 1.49 -11.76
CA LEU A 128 26.48 2.34 -12.87
C LEU A 128 25.27 3.02 -13.55
N THR A 129 24.12 2.35 -13.67
CA THR A 129 22.87 3.00 -14.11
C THR A 129 22.34 3.98 -13.04
N GLN A 130 22.44 3.66 -11.75
CA GLN A 130 22.15 4.61 -10.65
C GLN A 130 23.09 5.83 -10.64
N ASN A 131 24.36 5.67 -11.02
CA ASN A 131 25.27 6.82 -11.16
C ASN A 131 25.06 7.60 -12.47
N ARG A 132 24.52 6.99 -13.53
CA ARG A 132 24.04 7.71 -14.73
C ARG A 132 22.72 8.44 -14.50
N SER A 133 21.86 7.98 -13.58
CA SER A 133 20.59 8.65 -13.23
C SER A 133 20.74 9.82 -12.26
N LYS A 134 21.93 10.04 -11.69
CA LYS A 134 22.23 11.22 -10.83
C LYS A 134 22.12 12.57 -11.54
N ASN A 135 21.85 12.60 -12.85
CA ASN A 135 21.56 13.82 -13.61
C ASN A 135 20.05 14.10 -13.81
N GLN A 136 19.12 13.36 -13.19
CA GLN A 136 17.69 13.71 -13.20
C GLN A 136 17.32 14.54 -11.96
N ASN A 137 17.67 15.82 -11.97
CA ASN A 137 17.61 16.69 -10.78
C ASN A 137 16.21 16.99 -10.20
N ASN A 138 15.11 16.53 -10.79
CA ASN A 138 13.76 16.99 -10.39
C ASN A 138 12.72 15.86 -10.23
N ILE A 139 13.11 14.63 -9.87
CA ILE A 139 12.14 13.55 -9.55
C ILE A 139 12.13 13.33 -8.04
N ILE A 140 10.94 13.37 -7.43
CA ILE A 140 10.74 13.20 -6.00
C ILE A 140 10.66 11.70 -5.69
N SER A 141 11.65 11.21 -4.95
CA SER A 141 11.63 9.82 -4.49
C SER A 141 10.60 9.60 -3.37
N PRO A 142 9.92 8.43 -3.30
CA PRO A 142 8.93 8.09 -2.28
C PRO A 142 9.53 7.93 -0.88
N SER A 143 10.85 7.82 -0.80
CA SER A 143 11.62 7.82 0.46
C SER A 143 11.75 9.21 1.08
N ASN A 144 11.32 10.27 0.40
CA ASN A 144 11.39 11.63 0.93
C ASN A 144 10.38 11.82 2.08
N ILE A 145 10.89 12.22 3.25
CA ILE A 145 10.07 12.44 4.44
C ILE A 145 9.06 13.59 4.27
N TYR A 146 9.38 14.61 3.47
CA TYR A 146 8.47 15.71 3.18
C TYR A 146 7.27 15.28 2.34
N LEU A 147 7.50 14.36 1.39
CA LEU A 147 6.43 13.78 0.59
C LEU A 147 5.47 12.96 1.47
N PHE A 148 6.00 12.20 2.42
CA PHE A 148 5.19 11.47 3.38
C PHE A 148 4.28 12.38 4.22
N TYR A 149 4.81 13.48 4.75
CA TYR A 149 3.99 14.46 5.49
C TYR A 149 2.96 15.14 4.59
N TRP A 150 3.33 15.46 3.35
CA TRP A 150 2.39 16.00 2.36
C TRP A 150 1.25 15.02 2.07
N GLU A 151 1.52 13.73 1.92
CA GLU A 151 0.51 12.71 1.67
C GLU A 151 -0.47 12.57 2.84
N ILE A 152 0.01 12.60 4.07
CA ILE A 152 -0.84 12.63 5.27
C ILE A 152 -1.72 13.88 5.27
N PHE A 153 -1.13 15.04 4.99
CA PHE A 153 -1.86 16.30 4.92
C PHE A 153 -2.92 16.30 3.81
N ASN A 154 -2.59 15.77 2.63
CA ASN A 154 -3.51 15.65 1.50
C ASN A 154 -4.69 14.72 1.83
N ILE A 155 -4.45 13.57 2.45
CA ILE A 155 -5.54 12.71 2.92
C ILE A 155 -6.44 13.43 3.92
N LEU A 156 -5.85 14.15 4.88
CA LEU A 156 -6.62 14.90 5.87
C LEU A 156 -7.51 15.95 5.19
N LEU A 157 -6.97 16.68 4.22
CA LEU A 157 -7.75 17.62 3.42
C LEU A 157 -8.83 16.95 2.57
N LEU A 158 -8.58 15.77 2.00
CA LEU A 158 -9.59 15.01 1.27
C LEU A 158 -10.73 14.56 2.17
N PHE A 159 -10.45 14.16 3.42
CA PHE A 159 -11.50 13.84 4.39
C PHE A 159 -12.31 15.08 4.80
N ILE A 160 -11.68 16.24 4.99
CA ILE A 160 -12.39 17.49 5.24
C ILE A 160 -13.25 17.87 4.02
N SER A 161 -12.72 17.71 2.82
CA SER A 161 -13.45 17.96 1.57
C SER A 161 -14.66 17.03 1.44
N LEU A 162 -14.50 15.74 1.77
CA LEU A 162 -15.59 14.76 1.80
C LEU A 162 -16.68 15.16 2.80
N TRP A 163 -16.29 15.56 4.01
CA TRP A 163 -17.20 15.98 5.07
C TRP A 163 -17.99 17.23 4.67
N ILE A 164 -17.32 18.27 4.16
CA ILE A 164 -17.99 19.50 3.71
C ILE A 164 -18.90 19.21 2.51
N CYS A 165 -18.45 18.37 1.57
CA CYS A 165 -19.23 18.03 0.38
C CYS A 165 -20.54 17.32 0.74
N ALA A 166 -20.50 16.34 1.65
CA ALA A 166 -21.71 15.66 2.13
C ALA A 166 -22.66 16.63 2.86
N LEU A 167 -22.13 17.59 3.61
CA LEU A 167 -22.93 18.64 4.24
C LEU A 167 -23.60 19.53 3.18
N VAL A 168 -22.87 19.98 2.15
CA VAL A 168 -23.42 20.81 1.07
C VAL A 168 -24.58 20.11 0.36
N VAL A 169 -24.48 18.80 0.13
CA VAL A 169 -25.57 18.00 -0.48
C VAL A 169 -26.86 18.07 0.34
N SER A 170 -26.76 18.12 1.67
CA SER A 170 -27.94 18.10 2.55
C SER A 170 -28.78 19.38 2.52
N PHE A 171 -28.21 20.52 2.13
CA PHE A 171 -28.91 21.80 2.15
C PHE A 171 -29.48 22.18 0.76
N PRO A 172 -30.80 22.44 0.65
CA PRO A 172 -31.41 22.92 -0.58
C PRO A 172 -31.15 24.40 -0.87
N ASN A 173 -30.82 25.21 0.15
CA ASN A 173 -30.45 26.62 -0.01
C ASN A 173 -29.03 26.84 0.52
N SER A 174 -28.03 26.46 -0.26
CA SER A 174 -26.61 26.53 0.13
C SER A 174 -26.02 27.95 0.15
N LYS A 175 -26.82 29.01 -0.03
CA LYS A 175 -26.34 30.40 -0.15
C LYS A 175 -26.03 31.07 1.18
N GLU A 176 -26.48 30.52 2.31
CA GLU A 176 -26.21 31.09 3.64
C GLU A 176 -24.79 30.81 4.16
N ILE A 177 -24.10 29.81 3.58
CA ILE A 177 -22.70 29.51 3.90
C ILE A 177 -21.84 29.88 2.68
N SER A 178 -20.93 30.82 2.86
CA SER A 178 -19.91 31.14 1.85
C SER A 178 -18.85 30.04 1.81
N PHE A 179 -19.14 28.95 1.08
CA PHE A 179 -18.17 27.88 0.80
C PHE A 179 -16.98 28.32 -0.07
N GLN A 180 -16.95 29.58 -0.50
CA GLN A 180 -15.92 30.14 -1.38
C GLN A 180 -14.50 29.96 -0.81
N SER A 181 -14.29 30.27 0.46
CA SER A 181 -12.96 30.15 1.10
C SER A 181 -12.47 28.70 1.14
N PHE A 182 -13.36 27.76 1.47
CA PHE A 182 -13.06 26.33 1.44
C PHE A 182 -12.79 25.85 0.02
N GLY A 183 -13.59 26.31 -0.94
CA GLY A 183 -13.42 26.05 -2.36
C GLY A 183 -12.05 26.43 -2.89
N CYS A 184 -11.60 27.67 -2.62
CA CYS A 184 -10.27 28.13 -2.99
C CYS A 184 -9.15 27.29 -2.36
N LEU A 185 -9.31 26.90 -1.08
CA LEU A 185 -8.37 26.03 -0.40
C LEU A 185 -8.30 24.64 -1.07
N PHE A 186 -9.43 24.03 -1.41
CA PHE A 186 -9.44 22.74 -2.09
C PHE A 186 -8.88 22.84 -3.51
N ILE A 187 -9.21 23.89 -4.27
CA ILE A 187 -8.66 24.08 -5.61
C ILE A 187 -7.13 24.20 -5.56
N THR A 188 -6.61 25.07 -4.69
CA THR A 188 -5.16 25.29 -4.57
C THR A 188 -4.41 24.04 -4.13
N THR A 189 -4.93 23.31 -3.14
CA THR A 189 -4.32 22.06 -2.65
C THR A 189 -4.36 20.95 -3.70
N ASN A 190 -5.45 20.84 -4.47
CA ASN A 190 -5.53 19.92 -5.61
C ASN A 190 -4.53 20.26 -6.70
N ILE A 191 -4.32 21.54 -7.02
CA ILE A 191 -3.29 21.94 -8.00
C ILE A 191 -1.90 21.54 -7.52
N ILE A 192 -1.58 21.76 -6.24
CA ILE A 192 -0.28 21.36 -5.67
C ILE A 192 -0.12 19.84 -5.74
N GLU A 193 -1.18 19.07 -5.46
CA GLU A 193 -1.16 17.61 -5.55
C GLU A 193 -0.90 17.11 -6.97
N ILE A 194 -1.47 17.77 -7.99
CA ILE A 194 -1.17 17.46 -9.40
C ILE A 194 0.31 17.69 -9.70
N ILE A 195 0.87 18.83 -9.27
CA ILE A 195 2.29 19.16 -9.48
C ILE A 195 3.19 18.10 -8.81
N ILE A 196 2.85 17.68 -7.58
CA ILE A 196 3.62 16.66 -6.87
C ILE A 196 3.47 15.30 -7.56
N SER A 197 2.26 14.91 -7.93
CA SER A 197 1.97 13.62 -8.59
C SER A 197 2.74 13.44 -9.90
N ILE A 198 2.87 14.51 -10.68
CA ILE A 198 3.61 14.49 -11.95
C ILE A 198 5.13 14.38 -11.75
N ASN A 199 5.64 14.83 -10.61
CA ASN A 199 7.08 14.76 -10.27
C ASN A 199 7.43 13.58 -9.37
N LYS A 200 6.45 12.78 -8.95
CA LYS A 200 6.60 11.64 -8.04
C LYS A 200 6.96 10.37 -8.82
N GLU A 201 7.95 9.65 -8.30
CA GLU A 201 8.36 8.34 -8.81
C GLU A 201 7.28 7.28 -8.57
N ILE A 202 7.11 6.36 -9.53
CA ILE A 202 6.04 5.35 -9.49
C ILE A 202 6.64 3.96 -9.32
N TYR A 203 6.02 3.15 -8.46
CA TYR A 203 6.28 1.71 -8.35
C TYR A 203 5.29 0.94 -9.22
N ILE A 204 5.79 0.18 -10.19
CA ILE A 204 4.99 -0.77 -10.97
C ILE A 204 5.65 -2.14 -10.81
N GLU A 205 4.93 -3.09 -10.22
CA GLU A 205 5.36 -4.50 -10.09
C GLU A 205 6.76 -4.67 -9.44
N GLY A 206 7.06 -3.86 -8.43
CA GLY A 206 8.34 -3.89 -7.71
C GLY A 206 9.53 -3.27 -8.46
N GLN A 207 9.30 -2.70 -9.64
CA GLN A 207 10.28 -1.90 -10.37
C GLN A 207 9.97 -0.41 -10.22
N ILE A 208 11.04 0.37 -10.05
CA ILE A 208 10.95 1.82 -9.90
C ILE A 208 11.10 2.44 -11.29
N ILE A 209 10.09 3.20 -11.72
CA ILE A 209 10.09 3.90 -13.01
C ILE A 209 10.47 5.36 -12.79
N ASN A 210 11.61 5.76 -13.36
CA ASN A 210 12.24 7.07 -13.16
C ASN A 210 12.21 7.93 -14.43
N THR A 211 11.51 7.48 -15.47
CA THR A 211 11.37 8.16 -16.74
C THR A 211 10.15 9.09 -16.69
N ARG A 212 10.41 10.40 -16.85
CA ARG A 212 9.34 11.44 -16.76
C ARG A 212 8.22 11.25 -17.77
N SER A 213 8.53 10.78 -18.97
CA SER A 213 7.53 10.47 -20.00
C SER A 213 6.52 9.45 -19.51
N ASP A 214 7.00 8.42 -18.83
CA ASP A 214 6.19 7.26 -18.43
C ASP A 214 5.37 7.61 -17.18
N ILE A 215 5.94 8.42 -16.28
CA ILE A 215 5.22 9.01 -15.13
C ILE A 215 4.06 9.87 -15.63
N LEU A 216 4.31 10.78 -16.58
CA LEU A 216 3.29 11.64 -17.17
C LEU A 216 2.20 10.83 -17.87
N LEU A 217 2.56 9.88 -18.74
CA LEU A 217 1.60 9.04 -19.46
C LEU A 217 0.73 8.24 -18.51
N ASN A 218 1.32 7.61 -17.48
CA ASN A 218 0.56 6.86 -16.49
C ASN A 218 -0.38 7.78 -15.66
N TYR A 219 0.08 8.97 -15.29
CA TYR A 219 -0.75 9.95 -14.58
C TYR A 219 -1.94 10.42 -15.42
N PHE A 220 -1.69 10.79 -16.69
CA PHE A 220 -2.75 11.24 -17.59
C PHE A 220 -3.76 10.13 -17.89
N ALA A 221 -3.31 8.90 -18.08
CA ALA A 221 -4.18 7.76 -18.33
C ALA A 221 -5.05 7.38 -17.11
N LYS A 222 -4.49 7.36 -15.90
CA LYS A 222 -5.17 6.79 -14.72
C LYS A 222 -5.86 7.80 -13.81
N SER A 223 -5.28 9.00 -13.65
CA SER A 223 -5.58 9.86 -12.51
C SER A 223 -6.08 11.25 -12.88
N SER A 224 -5.59 11.79 -14.00
CA SER A 224 -5.81 13.19 -14.36
C SER A 224 -7.28 13.58 -14.45
N HIS A 225 -8.14 12.69 -14.95
CA HIS A 225 -9.56 12.96 -15.12
C HIS A 225 -10.26 13.24 -13.77
N LEU A 226 -9.97 12.45 -12.73
CA LEU A 226 -10.55 12.67 -11.39
C LEU A 226 -10.10 13.99 -10.78
N ASP A 227 -8.80 14.31 -10.90
CA ASP A 227 -8.23 15.51 -10.32
C ASP A 227 -8.74 16.78 -11.05
N VAL A 228 -8.84 16.75 -12.38
CA VAL A 228 -9.40 17.85 -13.20
C VAL A 228 -10.90 18.04 -12.95
N CYS A 229 -11.69 16.96 -12.93
CA CYS A 229 -13.13 17.06 -12.63
C CYS A 229 -13.37 17.61 -11.22
N SER A 230 -12.57 17.20 -10.24
CA SER A 230 -12.64 17.73 -8.87
C SER A 230 -12.39 19.25 -8.83
N ILE A 231 -11.36 19.75 -9.52
CA ILE A 231 -11.06 21.19 -9.58
C ILE A 231 -12.19 21.95 -10.28
N MET A 232 -12.68 21.42 -11.40
CA MET A 232 -13.76 22.02 -12.17
C MET A 232 -15.03 22.17 -11.33
N ILE A 233 -15.45 21.11 -10.64
CA ILE A 233 -16.67 21.12 -9.84
C ILE A 233 -16.54 22.06 -8.64
N TRP A 234 -15.41 22.02 -7.91
CA TRP A 234 -15.17 22.99 -6.84
C TRP A 234 -15.21 24.43 -7.34
N SER A 235 -14.67 24.72 -8.53
CA SER A 235 -14.74 26.04 -9.15
C SER A 235 -16.20 26.46 -9.42
N MET A 236 -17.00 25.57 -10.01
CA MET A 236 -18.41 25.83 -10.29
C MET A 236 -19.24 26.13 -9.04
N ILE A 237 -19.02 25.36 -7.96
CA ILE A 237 -19.72 25.55 -6.68
C ILE A 237 -19.26 26.84 -5.98
N SER A 238 -17.95 27.11 -5.95
CA SER A 238 -17.36 28.15 -5.09
C SER A 238 -17.47 29.56 -5.65
N PHE A 239 -17.46 29.70 -6.98
CA PHE A 239 -17.57 30.99 -7.65
C PHE A 239 -19.01 31.31 -8.08
N SER A 240 -20.00 30.60 -7.51
CA SER A 240 -21.43 30.77 -7.80
C SER A 240 -21.75 30.81 -9.31
N ALA A 241 -21.00 30.04 -10.12
CA ALA A 241 -21.23 29.96 -11.56
C ALA A 241 -22.59 29.33 -11.88
N ILE A 242 -23.18 28.63 -10.89
CA ILE A 242 -24.48 27.98 -10.97
C ILE A 242 -25.40 28.65 -9.96
N GLU A 243 -26.42 29.34 -10.46
CA GLU A 243 -27.37 30.06 -9.61
C GLU A 243 -28.54 29.18 -9.12
N GLN A 244 -28.81 28.06 -9.81
CA GLN A 244 -29.88 27.13 -9.48
C GLN A 244 -29.41 26.07 -8.47
N ASN A 245 -30.12 25.97 -7.35
CA ASN A 245 -29.74 25.11 -6.23
C ASN A 245 -29.75 23.61 -6.56
N SER A 246 -30.67 23.16 -7.44
CA SER A 246 -30.75 21.76 -7.87
C SER A 246 -29.47 21.28 -8.56
N PHE A 247 -28.87 22.12 -9.41
CA PHE A 247 -27.60 21.80 -10.05
C PHE A 247 -26.45 21.76 -9.05
N ILE A 248 -26.41 22.67 -8.07
CA ILE A 248 -25.38 22.65 -7.01
C ILE A 248 -25.38 21.31 -6.29
N GLN A 249 -26.55 20.78 -5.93
CA GLN A 249 -26.67 19.46 -5.30
C GLN A 249 -26.17 18.33 -6.18
N ILE A 250 -26.54 18.31 -7.47
CA ILE A 250 -26.08 17.28 -8.42
C ILE A 250 -24.56 17.31 -8.55
N PHE A 251 -23.97 18.49 -8.71
CA PHE A 251 -22.52 18.64 -8.79
C PHE A 251 -21.83 18.26 -7.47
N ALA A 252 -22.42 18.57 -6.32
CA ALA A 252 -21.91 18.14 -5.02
C ALA A 252 -21.95 16.61 -4.87
N ILE A 253 -23.03 15.93 -5.32
CA ILE A 253 -23.09 14.46 -5.32
C ILE A 253 -22.02 13.87 -6.25
N LEU A 254 -21.85 14.42 -7.45
CA LEU A 254 -20.79 13.99 -8.38
C LEU A 254 -19.41 14.17 -7.76
N LEU A 255 -19.18 15.29 -7.07
CA LEU A 255 -17.94 15.57 -6.37
C LEU A 255 -17.70 14.58 -5.22
N LEU A 256 -18.74 14.19 -4.47
CA LEU A 256 -18.65 13.20 -3.41
C LEU A 256 -18.14 11.86 -3.96
N ILE A 257 -18.68 11.41 -5.11
CA ILE A 257 -18.24 10.18 -5.78
C ILE A 257 -16.77 10.29 -6.22
N ILE A 258 -16.37 11.44 -6.80
CA ILE A 258 -14.98 11.68 -7.22
C ILE A 258 -14.03 11.68 -6.02
N ILE A 259 -14.37 12.37 -4.93
CA ILE A 259 -13.55 12.42 -3.71
C ILE A 259 -13.40 11.02 -3.13
N PHE A 260 -14.48 10.23 -3.09
CA PHE A 260 -14.42 8.84 -2.63
C PHE A 260 -13.45 8.02 -3.48
N ALA A 261 -13.56 8.05 -4.81
CA ALA A 261 -12.63 7.36 -5.71
C ALA A 261 -11.16 7.78 -5.50
N ARG A 262 -10.92 9.07 -5.22
CA ARG A 262 -9.58 9.58 -4.90
C ARG A 262 -9.07 9.07 -3.56
N ILE A 263 -9.92 9.01 -2.53
CA ILE A 263 -9.55 8.45 -1.22
C ILE A 263 -9.11 6.98 -1.36
N PHE A 264 -9.83 6.16 -2.12
CA PHE A 264 -9.41 4.77 -2.39
C PHE A 264 -8.03 4.69 -3.03
N ARG A 265 -7.77 5.53 -4.04
CA ARG A 265 -6.46 5.60 -4.71
C ARG A 265 -5.32 5.92 -3.73
N VAL A 266 -5.52 6.87 -2.80
CA VAL A 266 -4.47 7.23 -1.83
C VAL A 266 -4.38 6.19 -0.71
N TYR A 267 -5.50 5.58 -0.31
CA TYR A 267 -5.54 4.51 0.69
C TYR A 267 -4.64 3.33 0.26
N ASP A 268 -4.83 2.81 -0.95
CA ASP A 268 -4.04 1.67 -1.46
C ASP A 268 -2.54 1.97 -1.42
N TYR A 269 -2.15 3.19 -1.81
CA TYR A 269 -0.76 3.62 -1.78
C TYR A 269 -0.19 3.73 -0.35
N ILE A 270 -0.91 4.34 0.59
CA ILE A 270 -0.44 4.48 1.98
C ILE A 270 -0.32 3.12 2.65
N VAL A 271 -1.31 2.24 2.42
CA VAL A 271 -1.31 0.88 2.96
C VAL A 271 -0.05 0.15 2.51
N GLU A 272 0.29 0.19 1.22
CA GLU A 272 1.52 -0.42 0.70
C GLU A 272 2.78 0.12 1.41
N GLN A 273 2.86 1.44 1.61
CA GLN A 273 4.00 2.09 2.27
C GLN A 273 4.11 1.76 3.77
N LEU A 274 2.99 1.66 4.48
CA LEU A 274 2.97 1.35 5.91
C LEU A 274 3.32 -0.11 6.17
N TYR A 275 2.83 -1.03 5.33
CA TYR A 275 3.20 -2.44 5.41
C TYR A 275 4.69 -2.65 5.19
N GLN A 276 5.30 -1.94 4.23
CA GLN A 276 6.75 -2.01 4.01
C GLN A 276 7.56 -1.52 5.22
N LYS A 277 7.06 -0.52 5.96
CA LYS A 277 7.73 0.04 7.14
C LYS A 277 7.48 -0.76 8.43
N GLY A 278 6.64 -1.80 8.39
CA GLY A 278 6.30 -2.61 9.56
C GLY A 278 5.57 -1.83 10.66
N PHE A 279 4.89 -0.74 10.30
CA PHE A 279 4.12 0.06 11.24
C PHE A 279 2.89 -0.74 11.70
N GLY A 280 2.46 -0.56 12.97
CA GLY A 280 1.49 -1.42 13.63
C GLY A 280 0.13 -1.50 12.93
N GLY A 281 -0.04 -2.52 12.07
CA GLY A 281 -1.23 -2.73 11.24
C GLY A 281 -2.53 -2.67 12.04
N TYR A 282 -2.60 -3.34 13.19
CA TYR A 282 -3.79 -3.34 14.03
C TYR A 282 -4.23 -1.96 14.53
N ALA A 283 -3.28 -1.03 14.78
CA ALA A 283 -3.60 0.33 15.22
C ALA A 283 -4.14 1.16 14.05
N PHE A 284 -3.58 0.97 12.87
CA PHE A 284 -4.09 1.57 11.64
C PHE A 284 -5.49 1.05 11.30
N ASP A 285 -5.71 -0.27 11.38
CA ASP A 285 -7.01 -0.89 11.13
C ASP A 285 -8.08 -0.39 12.11
N LEU A 286 -7.72 -0.23 13.39
CA LEU A 286 -8.61 0.37 14.39
C LEU A 286 -8.94 1.83 14.05
N LEU A 287 -7.95 2.63 13.66
CA LEU A 287 -8.17 4.01 13.24
C LEU A 287 -9.09 4.08 12.00
N THR A 288 -8.83 3.25 10.99
CA THR A 288 -9.68 3.15 9.80
C THR A 288 -11.11 2.79 10.18
N LEU A 289 -11.31 1.84 11.09
CA LEU A 289 -12.64 1.46 11.57
C LEU A 289 -13.37 2.63 12.26
N VAL A 290 -12.70 3.35 13.15
CA VAL A 290 -13.27 4.52 13.85
C VAL A 290 -13.66 5.61 12.85
N ILE A 291 -12.81 5.90 11.87
CA ILE A 291 -13.09 6.87 10.81
C ILE A 291 -14.31 6.40 9.97
N SER A 292 -14.39 5.12 9.61
CA SER A 292 -15.52 4.57 8.86
C SER A 292 -16.85 4.71 9.62
N ILE A 293 -16.87 4.41 10.93
CA ILE A 293 -18.07 4.57 11.78
C ILE A 293 -18.49 6.04 11.85
N TYR A 294 -17.54 6.95 12.05
CA TYR A 294 -17.81 8.38 12.09
C TYR A 294 -18.40 8.89 10.77
N PHE A 295 -17.79 8.53 9.63
CA PHE A 295 -18.30 8.95 8.32
C PHE A 295 -19.66 8.35 8.00
N PHE A 296 -19.93 7.10 8.41
CA PHE A 296 -21.26 6.52 8.27
C PHE A 296 -22.30 7.33 9.05
N ALA A 297 -22.04 7.65 10.32
CA ALA A 297 -22.92 8.49 11.13
C ALA A 297 -23.12 9.89 10.51
N HIS A 298 -22.05 10.49 9.97
CA HIS A 298 -22.11 11.78 9.28
C HIS A 298 -23.00 11.73 8.01
N ILE A 299 -22.83 10.72 7.16
CA ILE A 299 -23.69 10.55 5.98
C ILE A 299 -25.15 10.35 6.40
N MET A 300 -25.41 9.54 7.42
CA MET A 300 -26.77 9.34 7.94
C MET A 300 -27.38 10.64 8.47
N ALA A 301 -26.59 11.48 9.15
CA ALA A 301 -27.01 12.79 9.62
C ALA A 301 -27.35 13.74 8.47
N CYS A 302 -26.47 13.82 7.45
CA CYS A 302 -26.69 14.65 6.27
C CYS A 302 -27.94 14.21 5.48
N LEU A 303 -28.17 12.90 5.37
CA LEU A 303 -29.39 12.37 4.72
C LEU A 303 -30.64 12.66 5.55
N TRP A 304 -30.59 12.51 6.88
CA TRP A 304 -31.72 12.85 7.77
C TRP A 304 -32.08 14.33 7.70
N LEU A 305 -31.06 15.19 7.66
CA LEU A 305 -31.22 16.62 7.48
C LEU A 305 -31.81 16.96 6.11
N MET A 306 -31.33 16.32 5.05
CA MET A 306 -31.86 16.48 3.70
C MET A 306 -33.35 16.10 3.61
N VAL A 307 -33.76 15.00 4.26
CA VAL A 307 -35.17 14.57 4.30
C VAL A 307 -36.01 15.59 5.07
N GLY A 308 -35.53 16.08 6.21
CA GLY A 308 -36.21 17.11 7.00
C GLY A 308 -36.44 18.39 6.20
N LEU A 309 -35.36 18.94 5.60
CA LEU A 309 -35.40 20.19 4.85
C LEU A 309 -36.24 20.11 3.56
N ASN A 310 -36.27 18.95 2.90
CA ASN A 310 -37.08 18.74 1.69
C ASN A 310 -38.55 18.41 2.00
N SER A 311 -38.88 18.10 3.25
CA SER A 311 -40.26 17.85 3.69
C SER A 311 -41.01 19.12 4.14
N ASN A 312 -40.50 20.32 3.82
CA ASN A 312 -41.11 21.60 4.20
C ASN A 312 -42.57 21.80 3.74
N GLY A 313 -43.00 21.07 2.69
CA GLY A 313 -44.39 21.08 2.22
C GLY A 313 -45.37 20.29 3.10
N GLU A 314 -44.87 19.45 4.01
CA GLU A 314 -45.68 18.76 5.01
C GLU A 314 -46.06 19.70 6.15
N ARG A 315 -47.18 19.43 6.84
CA ARG A 315 -47.60 20.25 7.99
C ARG A 315 -46.57 20.21 9.13
N MET A 316 -46.00 19.04 9.41
CA MET A 316 -45.02 18.80 10.46
C MET A 316 -43.85 17.97 9.93
N ASN A 317 -42.65 18.29 10.38
CA ASN A 317 -41.41 17.56 10.13
C ASN A 317 -40.58 17.57 11.43
N TRP A 318 -39.52 16.75 11.50
CA TRP A 318 -38.72 16.64 12.72
C TRP A 318 -38.03 17.97 13.09
N ILE A 319 -37.70 18.81 12.11
CA ILE A 319 -37.05 20.11 12.30
C ILE A 319 -38.00 21.09 13.01
N ARG A 320 -39.24 21.21 12.53
CA ARG A 320 -40.32 22.04 13.12
C ARG A 320 -40.71 21.57 14.50
N ASP A 321 -40.85 20.26 14.68
CA ASP A 321 -41.25 19.67 15.96
C ASP A 321 -40.22 19.94 17.08
N ASN A 322 -38.95 20.19 16.71
CA ASN A 322 -37.87 20.50 17.63
C ASN A 322 -37.48 22.00 17.60
N ASP A 323 -38.30 22.88 17.01
CA ASP A 323 -38.06 24.33 16.91
C ASP A 323 -36.72 24.72 16.25
N LEU A 324 -36.25 23.92 15.29
CA LEU A 324 -34.93 24.09 14.66
C LEU A 324 -34.92 24.89 13.35
N GLU A 325 -36.07 25.36 12.86
CA GLU A 325 -36.17 26.01 11.53
C GLU A 325 -35.34 27.30 11.43
N ASN A 326 -35.34 28.10 12.50
CA ASN A 326 -34.64 29.39 12.54
C ASN A 326 -33.25 29.29 13.20
N GLU A 327 -32.86 28.08 13.59
CA GLU A 327 -31.57 27.82 14.20
C GLU A 327 -30.46 27.74 13.15
N SER A 328 -29.22 27.98 13.60
CA SER A 328 -28.07 27.88 12.72
C SER A 328 -27.94 26.51 12.07
N ILE A 329 -27.35 26.47 10.88
CA ILE A 329 -27.01 25.21 10.17
C ILE A 329 -26.24 24.23 11.06
N TRP A 330 -25.35 24.75 11.91
CA TRP A 330 -24.59 23.92 12.86
C TRP A 330 -25.47 23.31 13.94
N THR A 331 -26.44 24.06 14.46
CA THR A 331 -27.42 23.55 15.42
C THR A 331 -28.28 22.45 14.79
N GLN A 332 -28.78 22.69 13.57
CA GLN A 332 -29.58 21.70 12.84
C GLN A 332 -28.77 20.43 12.53
N TYR A 333 -27.54 20.58 12.06
CA TYR A 333 -26.61 19.48 11.80
C TYR A 333 -26.29 18.68 13.07
N ASN A 334 -26.02 19.35 14.20
CA ASN A 334 -25.70 18.67 15.45
C ASN A 334 -26.88 17.82 15.96
N ASN A 335 -28.12 18.31 15.84
CA ASN A 335 -29.31 17.54 16.16
C ASN A 335 -29.49 16.34 15.21
N ALA A 336 -29.25 16.51 13.91
CA ALA A 336 -29.28 15.41 12.96
C ALA A 336 -28.18 14.36 13.23
N PHE A 337 -26.99 14.80 13.60
CA PHE A 337 -25.86 13.91 13.97
C PHE A 337 -26.14 13.17 15.27
N TYR A 338 -26.75 13.84 16.25
CA TYR A 338 -27.24 13.23 17.45
C TYR A 338 -28.28 12.13 17.14
N TRP A 339 -29.29 12.41 16.31
CA TRP A 339 -30.26 11.40 15.88
C TRP A 339 -29.60 10.21 15.17
N ALA A 340 -28.66 10.47 14.25
CA ALA A 340 -27.95 9.45 13.50
C ALA A 340 -27.09 8.55 14.41
N THR A 341 -26.37 9.15 15.36
CA THR A 341 -25.55 8.40 16.33
C THR A 341 -26.42 7.58 17.28
N MET A 342 -27.48 8.15 17.83
CA MET A 342 -28.45 7.47 18.70
C MET A 342 -29.10 6.26 18.03
N THR A 343 -29.42 6.39 16.73
CA THR A 343 -29.95 5.30 15.90
C THR A 343 -28.88 4.24 15.65
N MET A 344 -27.65 4.66 15.32
CA MET A 344 -26.53 3.77 15.03
C MET A 344 -26.09 2.94 16.24
N VAL A 345 -26.07 3.53 17.43
CA VAL A 345 -25.72 2.82 18.67
C VAL A 345 -26.93 2.17 19.35
N THR A 346 -28.10 2.20 18.72
CA THR A 346 -29.34 1.54 19.20
C THR A 346 -29.82 2.01 20.57
N VAL A 347 -29.53 3.26 20.97
CA VAL A 347 -29.99 3.81 22.26
C VAL A 347 -31.41 4.36 22.15
N GLY A 348 -31.70 5.15 21.11
CA GLY A 348 -33.04 5.66 20.77
C GLY A 348 -33.86 6.28 21.92
N TYR A 349 -33.47 7.45 22.46
CA TYR A 349 -34.24 8.12 23.52
C TYR A 349 -35.65 8.57 23.10
N GLY A 350 -35.88 8.78 21.80
CA GLY A 350 -37.19 9.10 21.24
C GLY A 350 -37.59 10.58 21.30
N ASP A 351 -36.62 11.46 21.55
CA ASP A 351 -36.76 12.91 21.51
C ASP A 351 -36.84 13.45 20.07
N ILE A 352 -35.98 12.96 19.16
CA ILE A 352 -36.09 13.25 17.72
C ILE A 352 -36.72 12.06 17.00
N THR A 353 -37.90 12.26 16.41
CA THR A 353 -38.68 11.21 15.76
C THR A 353 -39.27 11.68 14.42
N PRO A 354 -39.50 10.77 13.45
CA PRO A 354 -40.20 11.09 12.21
C PRO A 354 -41.63 11.58 12.48
N LYS A 355 -42.05 12.64 11.79
CA LYS A 355 -43.37 13.28 11.87
C LYS A 355 -44.19 13.14 10.59
N ASN A 356 -43.57 12.69 9.50
CA ASN A 356 -44.24 12.45 8.22
C ASN A 356 -43.81 11.11 7.58
N ASN A 357 -44.50 10.72 6.51
CA ASN A 357 -44.29 9.43 5.84
C ASN A 357 -42.91 9.33 5.18
N TYR A 358 -42.35 10.44 4.67
CA TYR A 358 -41.02 10.45 4.05
C TYR A 358 -39.92 10.22 5.09
N GLU A 359 -40.00 10.91 6.23
CA GLU A 359 -39.12 10.71 7.37
C GLU A 359 -39.25 9.30 7.94
N MET A 360 -40.46 8.77 8.05
CA MET A 360 -40.71 7.40 8.53
C MET A 360 -40.08 6.36 7.60
N ALA A 361 -40.27 6.50 6.27
CA ALA A 361 -39.69 5.60 5.29
C ALA A 361 -38.15 5.63 5.34
N PHE A 362 -37.56 6.82 5.42
CA PHE A 362 -36.12 6.97 5.58
C PHE A 362 -35.62 6.36 6.90
N ALA A 363 -36.28 6.66 8.03
CA ALA A 363 -35.89 6.14 9.35
C ALA A 363 -35.87 4.61 9.38
N ASN A 364 -36.85 3.95 8.76
CA ASN A 364 -36.88 2.48 8.65
C ASN A 364 -35.66 1.93 7.90
N VAL A 365 -35.31 2.54 6.77
CA VAL A 365 -34.13 2.15 5.98
C VAL A 365 -32.83 2.45 6.75
N ALA A 366 -32.76 3.62 7.37
CA ALA A 366 -31.65 4.08 8.19
C ALA A 366 -31.35 3.13 9.35
N MET A 367 -32.37 2.71 10.10
CA MET A 367 -32.24 1.75 11.20
C MET A 367 -31.70 0.40 10.73
N PHE A 368 -32.19 -0.11 9.58
CA PHE A 368 -31.70 -1.38 9.03
C PHE A 368 -30.21 -1.34 8.72
N PHE A 369 -29.75 -0.35 7.93
CA PHE A 369 -28.32 -0.22 7.61
C PHE A 369 -27.46 0.07 8.84
N SER A 370 -27.97 0.88 9.76
CA SER A 370 -27.30 1.20 11.02
C SER A 370 -27.03 -0.05 11.85
N SER A 371 -28.00 -0.97 11.94
CA SER A 371 -27.84 -2.25 12.64
C SER A 371 -26.75 -3.13 12.03
N CYS A 372 -26.66 -3.17 10.69
CA CYS A 372 -25.61 -3.91 9.99
C CYS A 372 -24.22 -3.34 10.27
N VAL A 373 -24.08 -2.01 10.21
CA VAL A 373 -22.81 -1.33 10.51
C VAL A 373 -22.41 -1.54 11.96
N PHE A 374 -23.34 -1.41 12.90
CA PHE A 374 -23.08 -1.66 14.32
C PHE A 374 -22.58 -3.09 14.59
N ALA A 375 -23.24 -4.09 14.02
CA ALA A 375 -22.84 -5.50 14.15
C ALA A 375 -21.44 -5.75 13.54
N TYR A 376 -21.17 -5.20 12.34
CA TYR A 376 -19.86 -5.26 11.71
C TYR A 376 -18.78 -4.62 12.58
N SER A 377 -19.02 -3.42 13.10
CA SER A 377 -18.09 -2.68 13.94
C SER A 377 -17.74 -3.44 15.21
N MET A 378 -18.74 -4.01 15.90
CA MET A 378 -18.49 -4.82 17.11
C MET A 378 -17.63 -6.06 16.81
N ASN A 379 -17.91 -6.76 15.70
CA ASN A 379 -17.10 -7.90 15.28
C ASN A 379 -15.66 -7.48 14.93
N ALA A 380 -15.49 -6.41 14.17
CA ALA A 380 -14.18 -5.89 13.77
C ALA A 380 -13.34 -5.47 15.00
N ILE A 381 -13.94 -4.76 15.97
CA ILE A 381 -13.28 -4.43 17.24
C ILE A 381 -12.82 -5.70 17.97
N GLY A 382 -13.68 -6.71 18.05
CA GLY A 382 -13.35 -7.99 18.69
C GLY A 382 -12.14 -8.69 18.05
N ILE A 383 -12.09 -8.75 16.71
CA ILE A 383 -10.97 -9.34 15.95
C ILE A 383 -9.68 -8.55 16.20
N LEU A 384 -9.74 -7.22 16.15
CA LEU A 384 -8.57 -6.36 16.36
C LEU A 384 -8.02 -6.50 17.78
N LEU A 385 -8.88 -6.46 18.80
CA LEU A 385 -8.48 -6.64 20.20
C LEU A 385 -7.86 -8.02 20.45
N LYS A 386 -8.41 -9.07 19.83
CA LYS A 386 -7.82 -10.40 19.87
C LYS A 386 -6.43 -10.40 19.24
N GLY A 387 -6.27 -9.82 18.05
CA GLY A 387 -4.97 -9.71 17.36
C GLY A 387 -3.92 -8.97 18.20
N PHE A 388 -4.28 -7.86 18.82
CA PHE A 388 -3.41 -7.12 19.75
C PHE A 388 -2.97 -7.97 20.96
N ASN A 389 -3.92 -8.69 21.56
CA ASN A 389 -3.63 -9.56 22.70
C ASN A 389 -2.77 -10.77 22.30
N ASP A 390 -3.01 -11.37 21.14
CA ASP A 390 -2.24 -12.51 20.64
C ASP A 390 -0.77 -12.15 20.42
N VAL A 391 -0.46 -10.97 19.89
CA VAL A 391 0.94 -10.47 19.77
C VAL A 391 1.59 -10.39 21.16
N LYS A 392 0.89 -9.82 22.14
CA LYS A 392 1.39 -9.68 23.52
C LYS A 392 1.60 -11.04 24.19
N GLN A 393 0.66 -11.97 24.01
CA GLN A 393 0.75 -13.32 24.58
C GLN A 393 1.87 -14.13 23.93
N ASN A 394 2.01 -14.08 22.60
CA ASN A 394 3.10 -14.75 21.89
C ASN A 394 4.47 -14.25 22.34
N TYR A 395 4.62 -12.93 22.54
CA TYR A 395 5.85 -12.36 23.10
C TYR A 395 6.14 -12.89 24.51
N LYS A 396 5.13 -12.93 25.39
CA LYS A 396 5.26 -13.48 26.75
C LYS A 396 5.63 -14.97 26.72
N GLN A 397 5.02 -15.76 25.85
CA GLN A 397 5.32 -17.18 25.69
C GLN A 397 6.75 -17.41 25.17
N GLN A 398 7.22 -16.60 24.22
CA GLN A 398 8.60 -16.68 23.73
C GLN A 398 9.61 -16.40 24.84
N ILE A 399 9.36 -15.39 25.69
CA ILE A 399 10.19 -15.08 26.85
C ILE A 399 10.20 -16.25 27.85
N LEU A 400 9.03 -16.80 28.19
CA LEU A 400 8.94 -17.94 29.10
C LEU A 400 9.67 -19.17 28.55
N ASN A 401 9.53 -19.46 27.26
CA ASN A 401 10.22 -20.55 26.59
C ASN A 401 11.74 -20.35 26.58
N TYR A 402 12.21 -19.11 26.43
CA TYR A 402 13.62 -18.76 26.52
C TYR A 402 14.17 -18.98 27.93
N TYR A 403 13.47 -18.50 28.97
CA TYR A 403 13.86 -18.74 30.36
C TYR A 403 13.88 -20.23 30.71
N LYS A 404 12.89 -21.01 30.25
CA LYS A 404 12.84 -22.46 30.46
C LYS A 404 14.03 -23.19 29.82
N LYS A 405 14.49 -22.74 28.64
CA LYS A 405 15.69 -23.29 27.99
C LYS A 405 16.97 -22.96 28.76
N ILE A 406 17.10 -21.73 29.27
CA ILE A 406 18.26 -21.33 30.08
C ILE A 406 18.30 -22.10 31.40
N SER A 407 17.17 -22.20 32.11
CA SER A 407 17.13 -22.91 33.39
C SER A 407 17.54 -24.37 33.21
N HIS A 408 17.00 -25.04 32.18
CA HIS A 408 17.35 -26.43 31.88
C HIS A 408 18.82 -26.61 31.51
N ASN A 409 19.38 -25.69 30.71
CA ASN A 409 20.81 -25.73 30.37
C ASN A 409 21.70 -25.49 31.61
N ASN A 410 21.29 -24.61 32.52
CA ASN A 410 22.04 -24.36 33.75
C ASN A 410 22.00 -25.58 34.67
N GLU A 411 20.84 -26.25 34.83
CA GLU A 411 20.73 -27.52 35.56
C GLU A 411 21.66 -28.60 34.99
N LEU A 412 21.69 -28.76 33.66
CA LEU A 412 22.62 -29.67 32.97
C LEU A 412 24.09 -29.35 33.25
N ILE A 413 24.47 -28.07 33.30
CA ILE A 413 25.86 -27.66 33.61
C ILE A 413 26.22 -28.03 35.06
N TYR A 414 25.29 -27.86 36.01
CA TYR A 414 25.52 -28.24 37.41
C TYR A 414 25.65 -29.77 37.58
N GLU A 415 24.84 -30.57 36.87
CA GLU A 415 24.95 -32.02 36.89
C GLU A 415 26.28 -32.52 36.31
N ILE A 416 26.77 -31.91 35.23
CA ILE A 416 28.06 -32.23 34.62
C ILE A 416 29.23 -31.85 35.54
N GLN A 417 29.11 -30.77 36.33
CA GLN A 417 30.15 -30.36 37.28
C GLN A 417 30.23 -31.24 38.55
N GLN A 418 29.21 -32.06 38.82
CA GLN A 418 29.18 -32.99 39.96
C GLN A 418 29.61 -34.43 39.60
N CYS A 419 29.79 -34.74 38.31
CA CYS A 419 30.41 -35.98 37.83
C CYS A 419 31.90 -35.78 37.59
#